data_AF-F8VUW4-F1
#
_entry.id   AF-F8VUW4-F1
#
_cell.length_a   1.000
_cell.length_b   1.000
_cell.length_c   1.000
_cell.angle_alpha   90.00
_cell.angle_beta   90.00
_cell.angle_gamma   90.00
#
_symmetry.space_group_name_H-M   'P 1'
#
loop_
_entity.id
_entity.type
_entity.pdbx_description
1 polymer ?
#
loop_
_entity_poly.entity_id
_entity_poly.type
_entity_poly.pdbx_seq_one_letter_code
_entity_poly.pdbx_strand_id
1 'polypeptide(L)'
;MNRTVLFLGTGDGQLLKVILGENLTSNCPEVIYEIKEETPVFYKLVPDPVKNIYIYLTAGKEVRRIRVANCNKHKSCSECLTATDPHCGWCHSLQRCTFQGDCVHSENL
;
A
#
# COMPACT_ATOMS: atom_id res chain seq x y z
N MET A 1 14.06 -8.64 0.82
CA MET A 1 13.18 -9.73 0.32
C MET A 1 12.20 -9.11 -0.65
N ASN A 2 12.28 -9.46 -1.93
CA ASN A 2 11.29 -9.00 -2.91
C ASN A 2 10.04 -9.86 -2.78
N ARG A 3 8.90 -9.23 -2.54
CA ARG A 3 7.58 -9.87 -2.46
C ARG A 3 6.72 -9.33 -3.59
N THR A 4 5.93 -10.20 -4.20
CA THR A 4 4.92 -9.76 -5.18
C THR A 4 3.73 -9.17 -4.43
N VAL A 5 3.28 -7.99 -4.87
CA VAL A 5 2.10 -7.31 -4.34
C VAL A 5 1.07 -7.19 -5.43
N LEU A 6 -0.14 -7.64 -5.15
CA LEU A 6 -1.30 -7.51 -6.04
C LEU A 6 -2.20 -6.39 -5.55
N PHE A 7 -2.70 -5.60 -6.49
CA PHE A 7 -3.74 -4.61 -6.26
C PHE A 7 -4.96 -5.00 -7.08
N LEU A 8 -6.11 -5.15 -6.40
CA LEU A 8 -7.33 -5.68 -6.99
C LEU A 8 -8.46 -4.68 -6.76
N GLY A 9 -9.04 -4.17 -7.84
CA GLY A 9 -10.28 -3.41 -7.78
C GLY A 9 -11.48 -4.36 -7.69
N THR A 10 -12.45 -4.03 -6.84
CA THR A 10 -13.67 -4.83 -6.67
C THR A 10 -14.89 -4.12 -7.26
N GLY A 11 -15.96 -4.89 -7.48
CA GLY A 11 -17.23 -4.38 -8.02
C GLY A 11 -17.98 -3.46 -7.07
N ASP A 12 -17.76 -3.58 -5.77
CA ASP A 12 -18.34 -2.76 -4.69
C ASP A 12 -17.47 -1.54 -4.32
N GLY A 13 -16.45 -1.23 -5.13
CA GLY A 13 -15.70 0.01 -4.99
C GLY A 13 -14.53 -0.05 -4.00
N GLN A 14 -14.04 -1.24 -3.67
CA GLN A 14 -12.85 -1.42 -2.84
C GLN A 14 -11.59 -1.59 -3.70
N LEU A 15 -10.47 -1.10 -3.17
CA LEU A 15 -9.13 -1.43 -3.65
C LEU A 15 -8.48 -2.33 -2.60
N LEU A 16 -8.31 -3.60 -2.95
CA LEU A 16 -7.64 -4.59 -2.13
C LEU A 16 -6.16 -4.63 -2.43
N LYS A 17 -5.36 -4.85 -1.39
CA LYS A 17 -3.94 -5.14 -1.45
C LYS A 17 -3.69 -6.55 -0.92
N VAL A 18 -2.99 -7.35 -1.71
CA VAL A 18 -2.61 -8.72 -1.34
C VAL A 18 -1.10 -8.86 -1.49
N ILE A 19 -0.45 -9.44 -0.48
CA ILE A 19 0.98 -9.72 -0.48
C ILE A 19 1.15 -11.22 -0.63
N LEU A 20 1.90 -11.62 -1.66
CA LEU A 20 2.21 -13.03 -1.89
C LEU A 20 3.48 -13.41 -1.13
N GLY A 21 3.43 -14.52 -0.42
CA GLY A 21 4.60 -15.21 0.13
C GLY A 21 5.47 -15.84 -0.97
N GLU A 22 6.59 -16.44 -0.58
CA GLU A 22 7.55 -17.04 -1.51
C GLU A 22 6.93 -18.19 -2.34
N ASN A 23 6.01 -18.96 -1.74
CA ASN A 23 5.28 -20.02 -2.40
C ASN A 23 3.98 -19.54 -3.09
N LEU A 24 3.86 -18.24 -3.36
CA LEU A 24 2.66 -17.58 -3.91
C LEU A 24 1.39 -17.72 -3.05
N THR A 25 1.55 -18.07 -1.77
CA THR A 25 0.46 -18.07 -0.80
C THR A 25 0.07 -16.63 -0.46
N SER A 26 -1.22 -16.31 -0.50
CA SER A 26 -1.72 -14.98 -0.17
C SER A 26 -1.92 -14.80 1.33
N ASN A 27 -1.62 -13.61 1.84
CA ASN A 27 -2.17 -13.16 3.11
C ASN A 27 -3.68 -12.80 2.96
N CYS A 28 -4.33 -12.50 4.09
CA CYS A 28 -5.66 -11.88 4.04
C CYS A 28 -5.57 -10.55 3.28
N PRO A 29 -6.43 -10.32 2.27
CA PRO A 29 -6.47 -9.05 1.56
C PRO A 29 -6.75 -7.87 2.50
N GLU A 30 -6.04 -6.77 2.30
CA GLU A 30 -6.28 -5.51 3.00
C GLU A 30 -7.08 -4.55 2.11
N VAL A 31 -8.17 -3.97 2.62
CA VAL A 31 -8.83 -2.84 1.97
C VAL A 31 -7.99 -1.58 2.21
N ILE A 32 -7.30 -1.10 1.18
CA ILE A 32 -6.45 0.11 1.28
C ILE A 32 -7.20 1.38 0.86
N TYR A 33 -8.34 1.23 0.18
CA TYR A 33 -9.23 2.32 -0.21
C TYR A 33 -10.64 1.79 -0.50
N GLU A 34 -11.66 2.60 -0.23
CA GLU A 34 -13.07 2.25 -0.45
C GLU A 34 -13.85 3.48 -0.92
N ILE A 35 -14.73 3.26 -1.89
CA ILE A 35 -15.63 4.26 -2.46
C ILE A 35 -17.01 4.09 -1.84
N LYS A 36 -17.44 5.07 -1.02
CA LYS A 36 -18.70 5.00 -0.27
C LYS A 36 -19.97 4.81 -1.12
N GLU A 37 -19.91 5.15 -2.40
CA GLU A 37 -21.06 5.12 -3.33
C GLU A 37 -21.17 3.78 -4.08
N GLU A 38 -20.47 2.72 -3.65
CA GLU A 38 -20.43 1.39 -4.29
C GLU A 38 -20.09 1.46 -5.80
N THR A 39 -19.36 2.49 -6.22
CA THR A 39 -18.96 2.64 -7.62
C THR A 39 -17.82 1.66 -7.92
N PRO A 40 -17.96 0.76 -8.91
CA PRO A 40 -16.93 -0.22 -9.22
C PRO A 40 -15.58 0.43 -9.50
N VAL A 41 -14.51 -0.16 -8.97
CA VAL A 41 -13.15 0.20 -9.37
C VAL A 41 -12.92 -0.37 -10.77
N PHE A 42 -12.66 0.50 -11.75
CA PHE A 42 -12.38 0.05 -13.10
C PHE A 42 -11.12 -0.84 -13.13
N TYR A 43 -11.13 -1.89 -13.93
CA TYR A 43 -10.08 -2.92 -13.95
C TYR A 43 -8.68 -2.39 -14.29
N LYS A 44 -8.58 -1.21 -14.91
CA LYS A 44 -7.31 -0.60 -15.25
C LYS A 44 -6.75 0.20 -14.07
N LEU A 45 -5.84 -0.43 -13.34
CA LEU A 45 -5.00 0.19 -12.33
C LEU A 45 -3.64 0.56 -12.93
N VAL A 46 -3.18 1.79 -12.71
CA VAL A 46 -1.90 2.27 -13.27
C VAL A 46 -0.97 2.72 -12.13
N PRO A 47 0.16 2.05 -11.90
CA PRO A 47 1.17 2.51 -10.95
C PRO A 47 1.77 3.86 -11.38
N ASP A 48 2.14 4.68 -10.39
CA ASP A 48 2.87 5.92 -10.63
C ASP A 48 4.23 5.65 -11.29
N PRO A 49 4.52 6.22 -12.47
CA PRO A 49 5.67 5.84 -13.28
C PRO A 49 7.01 6.26 -12.68
N VAL A 50 7.03 7.14 -11.66
CA VAL A 50 8.28 7.68 -11.11
C VAL A 50 8.75 6.86 -9.92
N LYS A 51 7.89 6.65 -8.93
CA LYS A 51 8.29 5.99 -7.66
C LYS A 51 7.42 4.80 -7.27
N ASN A 52 6.40 4.42 -8.06
CA ASN A 52 5.43 3.37 -7.73
C ASN A 52 4.79 3.53 -6.32
N ILE A 53 4.75 4.75 -5.80
CA ILE A 53 4.20 5.07 -4.47
C ILE A 53 2.69 5.26 -4.48
N TYR A 54 2.14 5.51 -5.68
CA TYR A 54 0.71 5.68 -5.90
C TYR A 54 0.22 4.73 -6.99
N ILE A 55 -1.07 4.44 -6.94
CA ILE A 55 -1.83 3.81 -8.02
C ILE A 55 -2.94 4.79 -8.41
N TYR A 56 -3.07 5.00 -9.71
CA TYR A 56 -4.17 5.70 -10.32
C TYR A 56 -5.25 4.69 -10.68
N LEU A 57 -6.47 4.96 -10.23
CA LEU A 57 -7.67 4.20 -10.58
C LEU A 57 -8.74 5.15 -11.09
N THR A 58 -9.62 4.65 -11.93
CA THR A 58 -10.83 5.34 -12.35
C THR A 58 -12.04 4.72 -11.68
N ALA A 59 -12.92 5.56 -11.17
CA ALA A 59 -14.22 5.15 -10.64
C ALA A 59 -15.26 6.19 -11.07
N GLY A 60 -16.32 5.74 -11.75
CA GLY A 60 -17.29 6.63 -12.36
C GLY A 60 -16.63 7.60 -13.34
N LYS A 61 -16.71 8.91 -13.05
CA LYS A 61 -16.14 9.99 -13.87
C LYS A 61 -14.89 10.62 -13.28
N GLU A 62 -14.31 10.00 -12.25
CA GLU A 62 -13.17 10.54 -11.51
C GLU A 62 -11.93 9.66 -11.66
N VAL A 63 -10.77 10.32 -11.64
CA VAL A 63 -9.47 9.65 -11.44
C VAL A 63 -9.06 9.90 -10.00
N ARG A 64 -8.72 8.82 -9.28
CA ARG A 64 -8.25 8.89 -7.90
C ARG A 64 -6.83 8.38 -7.80
N ARG A 65 -6.00 9.06 -7.01
CA ARG A 65 -4.60 8.71 -6.75
C ARG A 65 -4.47 8.16 -5.33
N ILE A 66 -4.22 6.87 -5.21
CA ILE A 66 -4.21 6.16 -3.93
C ILE A 66 -2.79 5.73 -3.59
N ARG A 67 -2.37 5.92 -2.34
CA ARG A 67 -1.04 5.47 -1.89
C ARG A 67 -1.02 3.96 -1.74
N VAL A 68 0.05 3.31 -2.20
CA VAL A 68 0.16 1.84 -2.18
C VAL A 68 0.28 1.24 -0.77
N ALA A 69 0.55 2.06 0.24
CA ALA A 69 0.67 1.63 1.63
C ALA A 69 0.40 2.77 2.63
N ASN A 70 -0.28 2.44 3.73
CA ASN A 70 -0.48 3.30 4.90
C ASN A 70 0.26 2.75 6.13
N CYS A 71 1.60 2.86 6.11
CA CYS A 71 2.46 2.29 7.16
C CYS A 71 2.22 2.89 8.56
N ASN A 72 1.75 4.14 8.62
CA ASN A 72 1.49 4.86 9.87
C ASN A 72 0.40 4.21 10.75
N LYS A 73 -0.36 3.24 10.22
CA LYS A 73 -1.33 2.45 10.99
C LYS A 73 -0.66 1.56 12.05
N HIS A 74 0.58 1.11 11.79
CA HIS A 74 1.37 0.32 12.73
C HIS A 74 2.08 1.24 13.72
N LYS A 75 1.82 1.07 15.01
CA LYS A 75 2.28 1.99 16.06
C LYS A 75 3.55 1.53 16.77
N SER A 76 3.90 0.25 16.62
CA SER A 76 5.11 -0.34 17.20
C SER A 76 6.02 -0.95 16.14
N CYS A 77 7.31 -1.10 16.48
CA CYS A 77 8.28 -1.79 15.63
C CYS A 77 7.82 -3.22 15.32
N SER A 78 7.32 -3.92 16.33
CA SER A 78 6.79 -5.28 16.17
C SER A 78 5.63 -5.33 15.19
N GLU A 79 4.61 -4.47 15.33
CA GLU A 79 3.49 -4.38 14.38
C GLU A 79 3.95 -4.06 12.96
N CYS A 80 4.90 -3.14 12.80
CA CYS A 80 5.43 -2.73 11.50
C CYS A 80 6.11 -3.89 10.77
N LEU A 81 6.96 -4.64 11.48
CA LEU A 81 7.73 -5.74 10.90
C LEU A 81 6.85 -6.98 10.65
N THR A 82 5.89 -7.26 11.54
CA THR A 82 4.97 -8.40 11.41
C THR A 82 3.89 -8.20 10.34
N ALA A 83 3.63 -6.96 9.91
CA ALA A 83 2.74 -6.68 8.79
C ALA A 83 3.23 -7.31 7.48
N THR A 84 4.55 -7.53 7.35
CA THR A 84 5.22 -8.08 6.15
C THR A 84 4.90 -7.33 4.85
N ASP A 85 4.46 -6.08 4.94
CA ASP A 85 4.24 -5.20 3.81
C ASP A 85 5.57 -4.71 3.26
N PRO A 86 5.97 -5.08 2.03
CA PRO A 86 7.28 -4.72 1.48
C PRO A 86 7.47 -3.21 1.28
N HIS A 87 6.39 -2.42 1.36
CA HIS A 87 6.47 -0.97 1.27
C HIS A 87 6.75 -0.30 2.61
N CYS A 88 6.54 -1.00 3.72
CA CYS A 88 6.61 -0.46 5.07
C CYS A 88 7.87 -0.94 5.79
N GLY A 89 8.48 -0.03 6.55
CA GLY A 89 9.65 -0.33 7.37
C GLY A 89 9.67 0.51 8.64
N TRP A 90 10.28 -0.02 9.69
CA TRP A 90 10.46 0.73 10.92
C TRP A 90 11.62 1.72 10.78
N CYS A 91 11.33 3.01 10.97
CA CYS A 91 12.33 4.06 10.96
C CYS A 91 12.78 4.35 12.38
N HIS A 92 13.98 3.89 12.77
CA HIS A 92 14.51 4.06 14.13
C HIS A 92 14.73 5.53 14.52
N SER A 93 15.15 6.39 13.59
CA SER A 93 15.34 7.82 13.87
C SER A 93 14.02 8.52 14.22
N LEU A 94 12.94 8.14 13.55
CA LEU A 94 11.61 8.72 13.73
C LEU A 94 10.72 7.93 14.70
N GLN A 95 11.21 6.80 15.22
CA GLN A 95 10.49 5.87 16.09
C GLN A 95 9.06 5.56 15.59
N ARG A 96 8.92 5.31 14.29
CA ARG A 96 7.62 5.04 13.66
C ARG A 96 7.75 4.15 12.42
N CYS A 97 6.65 3.49 12.05
CA CYS A 97 6.56 2.75 10.80
C CYS A 97 6.31 3.72 9.63
N THR A 98 7.24 3.77 8.68
CA THR A 98 7.16 4.66 7.52
C THR A 98 7.14 3.85 6.23
N PHE A 99 6.84 4.54 5.12
CA PHE A 99 7.20 4.00 3.82
C PHE A 99 8.73 3.95 3.70
N GLN A 100 9.26 2.96 3.00
CA GLN A 100 10.72 2.71 2.96
C GLN A 100 11.53 3.94 2.53
N GLY A 101 11.04 4.72 1.55
CA GLY A 101 11.70 5.93 1.06
C GLY A 101 11.52 7.19 1.92
N ASP A 102 10.70 7.15 2.97
CA ASP A 102 10.40 8.33 3.82
C ASP A 102 11.27 8.38 5.08
N CYS A 103 12.06 7.34 5.36
CA CYS A 103 12.98 7.33 6.49
C CYS A 103 14.23 8.12 6.12
N VAL A 104 14.29 9.39 6.54
CA VAL A 104 15.47 10.23 6.37
C VAL A 104 16.44 9.94 7.54
N HIS A 105 17.67 9.56 7.22
CA HIS A 105 18.73 9.48 8.22
C HIS A 105 19.03 10.88 8.76
N SER A 106 19.24 10.99 10.07
CA SER A 106 19.58 12.24 10.76
C SER A 106 20.94 12.84 10.36
N GLU A 107 21.63 12.29 9.36
CA GLU A 107 22.96 12.75 8.91
C GLU A 107 22.91 13.83 7.80
N ASN A 108 21.71 14.29 7.42
CA ASN A 108 21.53 15.41 6.48
C ASN A 108 20.78 16.60 7.10
N LEU A 109 20.96 16.84 8.40
CA LEU A 109 20.65 18.12 9.04
C LEU A 109 21.91 18.71 9.68
#